data_AF-Q1N7U7-F1
#
_entry.id   AF-Q1N7U7-F1
#
_cell.length_a   1.000
_cell.length_b   1.000
_cell.length_c   1.000
_cell.angle_alpha   90.00
_cell.angle_beta   90.00
_cell.angle_gamma   90.00
#
_symmetry.space_group_name_H-M   'P 1'
#
loop_
_entity.id
_entity.type
_entity.pdbx_description
1 polymer ?
#
loop_
_entity_poly.entity_id
_entity_poly.type
_entity_poly.pdbx_seq_one_letter_code
_entity_poly.pdbx_strand_id
1 'polypeptide(L)'
;MDRRNFTKFALSGLAFSFLSDSMGRAAPPVMPQPAAPSPVPPVAAAPARPTPRYAALLDRARAALDQHGSAFPLRDRVGIVDFDAPSKDMRMHIVDLVSGQANSYLVSHGRGSDPGHSGWLHSFSNEFNSLASCRGAFRTEAEYVGQHGRSMRLAGLDPQNNNAEARAIVVHGADYVTEDHVATWGKCGRSEGCFAVAPHLVPQVLGLLGQGRLLYSGKLGAA
;
A
#
# COMPACT_ATOMS: atom_id res chain seq x y z
N MET A 1 13.64 26.01 -20.73
CA MET A 1 15.01 26.21 -21.25
C MET A 1 15.91 26.40 -20.03
N ASP A 2 17.05 25.73 -19.84
CA ASP A 2 18.14 25.56 -20.79
C ASP A 2 18.95 24.28 -20.58
N ARG A 3 19.41 23.73 -21.71
CA ARG A 3 20.41 22.67 -21.84
C ARG A 3 21.72 23.35 -22.23
N ARG A 4 22.86 23.02 -21.58
CA ARG A 4 24.21 22.92 -22.20
C ARG A 4 25.34 22.83 -21.16
N ASN A 5 26.27 21.91 -21.43
CA ASN A 5 27.75 21.93 -21.23
C ASN A 5 28.19 20.45 -21.12
N PHE A 6 28.59 19.72 -22.16
CA PHE A 6 29.66 19.94 -23.17
C PHE A 6 31.02 20.26 -22.55
N THR A 7 31.87 19.23 -22.40
CA THR A 7 33.21 19.25 -23.00
C THR A 7 33.79 17.84 -23.12
N LYS A 8 34.18 17.51 -24.35
CA LYS A 8 35.04 16.39 -24.74
C LYS A 8 36.50 16.81 -24.48
N PHE A 9 37.36 15.85 -24.13
CA PHE A 9 38.77 15.90 -24.50
C PHE A 9 39.15 14.54 -25.08
N ALA A 10 39.74 14.58 -26.26
CA ALA A 10 40.25 13.44 -27.00
C ALA A 10 41.70 13.73 -27.39
N LEU A 11 42.42 12.63 -27.67
CA LEU A 11 43.74 12.47 -28.29
C LEU A 11 45.00 12.64 -27.42
N SER A 12 45.69 11.51 -27.21
CA SER A 12 47.01 11.16 -27.76
C SER A 12 47.58 10.02 -26.89
N GLY A 13 48.25 8.97 -27.37
CA GLY A 13 48.75 8.59 -28.67
C GLY A 13 49.20 7.12 -28.62
N LEU A 14 49.44 6.55 -29.79
CA LEU A 14 49.93 5.18 -29.99
C LEU A 14 51.40 5.05 -29.59
N ALA A 15 51.73 3.98 -28.85
CA ALA A 15 53.04 3.34 -28.89
C ALA A 15 52.83 1.83 -28.70
N PHE A 16 53.05 1.07 -29.77
CA PHE A 16 53.12 -0.39 -29.75
C PHE A 16 54.49 -0.83 -29.24
N SER A 17 54.52 -1.53 -28.13
CA SER A 17 55.67 -2.34 -27.70
C SER A 17 55.19 -3.78 -27.54
N PHE A 18 55.63 -4.65 -28.46
CA PHE A 18 55.47 -6.09 -28.34
C PHE A 18 56.44 -6.62 -27.29
N LEU A 19 55.89 -7.13 -26.18
CA LEU A 19 56.60 -8.04 -25.29
C LEU A 19 55.70 -9.26 -25.07
N SER A 20 56.15 -10.38 -25.64
CA SER A 20 55.68 -11.71 -25.32
C SER A 20 56.19 -12.06 -23.93
N ASP A 21 55.30 -12.33 -22.99
CA ASP A 21 55.67 -13.05 -21.78
C ASP A 21 54.59 -14.06 -21.40
N SER A 22 54.97 -15.32 -21.58
CA SER A 22 54.25 -16.50 -21.15
C SER A 22 54.52 -16.70 -19.66
N MET A 23 53.64 -16.19 -18.81
CA MET A 23 53.62 -16.50 -17.38
C MET A 23 52.17 -16.69 -16.91
N GLY A 24 51.93 -17.85 -16.28
CA GLY A 24 50.61 -18.38 -15.94
C GLY A 24 49.71 -17.41 -15.17
N ARG A 25 48.49 -17.23 -15.66
CA ARG A 25 47.40 -16.54 -14.97
C ARG A 25 46.83 -17.50 -13.92
N ALA A 26 47.29 -17.40 -12.68
CA ALA A 26 46.62 -18.05 -11.56
C ALA A 26 45.22 -17.42 -11.38
N ALA A 27 44.17 -18.24 -11.40
CA ALA A 27 42.81 -17.80 -11.13
C ALA A 27 42.69 -17.33 -9.68
N PRO A 28 41.94 -16.25 -9.38
CA PRO A 28 41.68 -15.84 -8.01
C PRO A 28 40.82 -16.90 -7.29
N PRO A 29 40.97 -17.08 -5.97
CA PRO A 29 40.12 -17.99 -5.21
C PRO A 29 38.67 -17.50 -5.23
N VAL A 30 37.76 -18.37 -5.66
CA VAL A 30 36.31 -18.16 -5.56
C VAL A 30 35.94 -18.19 -4.08
N MET A 31 35.54 -17.05 -3.51
CA MET A 31 34.96 -17.04 -2.17
C MET A 31 33.57 -17.70 -2.22
N PRO A 32 33.20 -18.53 -1.24
CA PRO A 32 31.86 -19.10 -1.19
C PRO A 32 30.82 -17.98 -1.02
N GLN A 33 29.93 -17.88 -2.00
CA GLN A 33 28.79 -16.97 -1.96
C GLN A 33 27.84 -17.41 -0.83
N PRO A 34 27.42 -16.52 0.08
CA PRO A 34 26.43 -16.86 1.10
C PRO A 34 25.16 -17.37 0.44
N ALA A 35 24.66 -18.52 0.91
CA ALA A 35 23.41 -19.07 0.43
C ALA A 35 22.29 -18.03 0.59
N ALA A 36 21.54 -17.77 -0.49
CA ALA A 36 20.35 -16.94 -0.42
C ALA A 36 19.37 -17.56 0.59
N PRO A 37 18.75 -16.76 1.47
CA PRO A 37 17.75 -17.30 2.39
C PRO A 37 16.60 -17.92 1.59
N SER A 38 16.18 -19.11 2.00
CA SER A 38 15.02 -19.78 1.39
C SER A 38 13.79 -18.88 1.46
N PRO A 39 12.98 -18.80 0.39
CA PRO A 39 11.74 -18.02 0.42
C PRO A 39 10.84 -18.60 1.50
N VAL A 40 10.50 -17.78 2.50
CA VAL A 40 9.48 -18.10 3.48
C VAL A 40 8.15 -18.21 2.70
N PRO A 41 7.40 -19.32 2.81
CA PRO A 41 6.12 -19.44 2.14
C PRO A 41 5.19 -18.33 2.63
N PRO A 42 4.35 -17.74 1.76
CA PRO A 42 3.36 -16.78 2.20
C PRO A 42 2.44 -17.49 3.18
N VAL A 43 2.46 -17.06 4.44
CA VAL A 43 1.44 -17.48 5.41
C VAL A 43 0.15 -16.83 4.96
N ALA A 44 -0.63 -17.58 4.17
CA ALA A 44 -2.02 -17.23 3.92
C ALA A 44 -2.70 -17.19 5.30
N ALA A 45 -3.00 -15.98 5.78
CA ALA A 45 -3.75 -15.81 7.01
C ALA A 45 -5.08 -16.55 6.84
N ALA A 46 -5.32 -17.56 7.69
CA ALA A 46 -6.60 -18.24 7.75
C ALA A 46 -7.72 -17.19 7.96
N PRO A 47 -8.92 -17.38 7.39
CA PRO A 47 -10.00 -16.42 7.53
C PRO A 47 -10.34 -16.27 9.01
N ALA A 48 -9.96 -15.13 9.59
CA ALA A 48 -10.29 -14.82 10.96
C ALA A 48 -11.81 -14.69 11.07
N ARG A 49 -12.41 -15.39 12.05
CA ARG A 49 -13.83 -15.12 12.38
C ARG A 49 -13.97 -13.62 12.68
N PRO A 50 -15.08 -13.01 12.24
CA PRO A 50 -15.31 -11.60 12.50
C PRO A 50 -15.18 -11.29 14.00
N THR A 51 -14.27 -10.39 14.38
CA THR A 51 -14.33 -9.81 15.73
C THR A 51 -15.60 -8.95 15.84
N PRO A 52 -16.18 -8.73 17.04
CA PRO A 52 -17.38 -7.90 17.18
C PRO A 52 -17.25 -6.51 16.56
N ARG A 53 -16.04 -5.93 16.63
CA ARG A 53 -15.69 -4.65 16.00
C ARG A 53 -15.74 -4.73 14.48
N TYR A 54 -15.07 -5.72 13.90
CA TYR A 54 -15.07 -5.89 12.46
C TYR A 54 -16.48 -6.23 11.93
N ALA A 55 -17.29 -6.98 12.68
CA ALA A 55 -18.69 -7.20 12.34
C ALA A 55 -19.49 -5.88 12.27
N ALA A 56 -19.34 -5.00 13.27
CA ALA A 56 -20.01 -3.70 13.26
C ALA A 56 -19.53 -2.78 12.12
N LEU A 57 -18.25 -2.83 11.75
CA LEU A 57 -17.76 -2.11 10.56
C LEU A 57 -18.27 -2.72 9.25
N LEU A 58 -18.40 -4.05 9.18
CA LEU A 58 -19.01 -4.73 8.03
C LEU A 58 -20.48 -4.33 7.86
N ASP A 59 -21.22 -4.16 8.94
CA ASP A 59 -22.60 -3.67 8.89
C ASP A 59 -22.65 -2.22 8.38
N ARG A 60 -21.74 -1.34 8.83
CA ARG A 60 -21.61 0.03 8.29
C ARG A 60 -21.22 0.03 6.81
N ALA A 61 -20.34 -0.88 6.38
CA ALA A 61 -19.95 -1.01 4.99
C ALA A 61 -21.13 -1.49 4.12
N ARG A 62 -21.92 -2.46 4.59
CA ARG A 62 -23.16 -2.90 3.91
C ARG A 62 -24.17 -1.77 3.79
N ALA A 63 -24.42 -1.04 4.87
CA ALA A 63 -25.31 0.12 4.85
C ALA A 63 -24.83 1.20 3.87
N ALA A 64 -23.52 1.48 3.83
CA ALA A 64 -22.96 2.42 2.85
C ALA A 64 -23.08 1.92 1.40
N LEU A 65 -22.92 0.61 1.18
CA LEU A 65 -23.11 -0.01 -0.13
C LEU A 65 -24.57 0.13 -0.61
N ASP A 66 -25.54 0.01 0.30
CA ASP A 66 -26.97 0.20 0.03
C ASP A 66 -27.30 1.68 -0.22
N GLN A 67 -26.82 2.58 0.64
CA GLN A 67 -27.01 4.03 0.52
C GLN A 67 -26.52 4.56 -0.83
N HIS A 68 -25.38 4.08 -1.30
CA HIS A 68 -24.74 4.50 -2.54
C HIS A 68 -24.98 3.51 -3.69
N GLY A 69 -26.11 2.77 -3.66
CA GLY A 69 -26.33 1.62 -4.54
C GLY A 69 -26.14 1.88 -6.03
N SER A 70 -26.50 3.07 -6.53
CA SER A 70 -26.32 3.47 -7.93
C SER A 70 -24.86 3.68 -8.34
N ALA A 71 -23.95 3.86 -7.38
CA ALA A 71 -22.52 4.05 -7.65
C ALA A 71 -21.77 2.73 -7.88
N PHE A 72 -22.32 1.59 -7.48
CA PHE A 72 -21.62 0.30 -7.41
C PHE A 72 -22.17 -0.73 -8.41
N PRO A 73 -21.52 -0.94 -9.56
CA PRO A 73 -21.87 -2.03 -10.47
C PRO A 73 -21.59 -3.41 -9.88
N LEU A 74 -20.64 -3.51 -8.93
CA LEU A 74 -20.23 -4.75 -8.28
C LEU A 74 -20.47 -4.68 -6.77
N ARG A 75 -21.14 -5.71 -6.23
CA ARG A 75 -21.57 -5.80 -4.82
C ARG A 75 -21.19 -7.14 -4.18
N ASP A 76 -20.37 -7.93 -4.86
CA ASP A 76 -19.89 -9.24 -4.43
C ASP A 76 -18.82 -9.17 -3.34
N ARG A 77 -18.06 -8.06 -3.28
CA ARG A 77 -17.03 -7.84 -2.26
C ARG A 77 -17.00 -6.41 -1.75
N VAL A 78 -16.52 -6.25 -0.52
CA VAL A 78 -16.26 -4.95 0.12
C VAL A 78 -14.90 -4.93 0.78
N GLY A 79 -14.15 -3.85 0.60
CA GLY A 79 -12.99 -3.54 1.42
C GLY A 79 -13.42 -2.80 2.68
N ILE A 80 -12.79 -3.11 3.81
CA ILE A 80 -13.02 -2.46 5.10
C ILE A 80 -11.66 -2.10 5.69
N VAL A 81 -11.50 -0.87 6.16
CA VAL A 81 -10.32 -0.43 6.92
C VAL A 81 -10.74 -0.05 8.32
N ASP A 82 -10.34 -0.88 9.29
CA ASP A 82 -10.61 -0.71 10.72
C ASP A 82 -9.53 0.15 11.38
N PHE A 83 -9.83 1.44 11.55
CA PHE A 83 -8.92 2.38 12.21
C PHE A 83 -9.08 2.45 13.74
N ASP A 84 -9.90 1.58 14.35
CA ASP A 84 -9.81 1.30 15.80
C ASP A 84 -8.71 0.29 16.12
N ALA A 85 -8.13 -0.39 15.12
CA ALA A 85 -6.97 -1.25 15.31
C ALA A 85 -5.66 -0.47 15.09
N PRO A 86 -4.59 -0.74 15.88
CA PRO A 86 -3.29 -0.14 15.65
C PRO A 86 -2.70 -0.61 14.32
N SER A 87 -1.83 0.21 13.74
CA SER A 87 -1.24 -0.04 12.41
C SER A 87 -0.35 -1.27 12.31
N LYS A 88 0.05 -1.87 13.44
CA LYS A 88 0.78 -3.14 13.46
C LYS A 88 -0.13 -4.36 13.22
N ASP A 89 -1.44 -4.19 13.34
CA ASP A 89 -2.42 -5.27 13.17
C ASP A 89 -2.94 -5.28 11.73
N MET A 90 -3.33 -6.48 11.27
CA MET A 90 -4.00 -6.67 9.98
C MET A 90 -5.41 -6.06 10.05
N ARG A 91 -5.55 -4.83 9.56
CA ARG A 91 -6.75 -3.99 9.74
C ARG A 91 -7.39 -3.50 8.44
N MET A 92 -6.90 -3.96 7.29
CA MET A 92 -7.63 -3.89 6.03
C MET A 92 -8.18 -5.27 5.71
N HIS A 93 -9.49 -5.39 5.56
CA HIS A 93 -10.17 -6.65 5.27
C HIS A 93 -10.90 -6.54 3.94
N ILE A 94 -10.64 -7.43 3.00
CA ILE A 94 -11.44 -7.56 1.78
C ILE A 94 -12.34 -8.77 1.94
N VAL A 95 -13.64 -8.50 2.04
CA VAL A 95 -14.68 -9.45 2.39
C VAL A 95 -15.45 -9.84 1.15
N ASP A 96 -15.52 -11.15 0.90
CA ASP A 96 -16.41 -11.73 -0.08
C ASP A 96 -17.80 -11.89 0.56
N LEU A 97 -18.78 -11.12 0.07
CA LEU A 97 -20.12 -11.07 0.63
C LEU A 97 -20.97 -12.29 0.30
N VAL A 98 -20.57 -13.09 -0.69
CA VAL A 98 -21.26 -14.32 -1.08
C VAL A 98 -20.85 -15.47 -0.16
N SER A 99 -19.54 -15.64 0.05
CA SER A 99 -18.98 -16.73 0.86
C SER A 99 -18.77 -16.37 2.33
N GLY A 100 -18.78 -15.08 2.68
CA GLY A 100 -18.45 -14.57 4.01
C GLY A 100 -16.95 -14.63 4.35
N GLN A 101 -16.09 -15.04 3.43
CA GLN A 101 -14.65 -15.14 3.64
C GLN A 101 -13.97 -13.76 3.56
N ALA A 102 -12.88 -13.56 4.29
CA ALA A 102 -12.14 -12.31 4.27
C ALA A 102 -10.63 -12.55 4.18
N ASN A 103 -9.96 -11.74 3.35
CA ASN A 103 -8.50 -11.62 3.35
C ASN A 103 -8.10 -10.36 4.11
N SER A 104 -7.10 -10.46 4.99
CA SER A 104 -6.69 -9.36 5.87
C SER A 104 -5.25 -8.92 5.60
N TYR A 105 -5.00 -7.61 5.66
CA TYR A 105 -3.74 -6.98 5.27
C TYR A 105 -3.33 -5.87 6.24
N LEU A 106 -2.02 -5.62 6.33
CA LEU A 106 -1.48 -4.42 6.94
C LEU A 106 -1.84 -3.21 6.07
N VAL A 107 -2.18 -2.10 6.71
CA VAL A 107 -2.48 -0.84 6.01
C VAL A 107 -2.06 0.37 6.85
N SER A 108 -1.35 1.30 6.24
CA SER A 108 -0.98 2.56 6.90
C SER A 108 -2.16 3.55 6.97
N HIS A 109 -2.04 4.56 7.82
CA HIS A 109 -2.87 5.77 7.77
C HIS A 109 -2.02 6.99 7.44
N GLY A 110 -2.67 8.12 7.16
CA GLY A 110 -2.00 9.40 6.93
C GLY A 110 -1.29 9.95 8.17
N ARG A 111 -0.12 10.57 7.98
CA ARG A 111 0.67 11.19 9.07
C ARG A 111 -0.07 12.30 9.81
N GLY A 112 -1.00 13.00 9.13
CA GLY A 112 -1.84 14.00 9.75
C GLY A 112 -2.85 13.42 10.74
N SER A 113 -3.20 12.14 10.59
CA SER A 113 -4.06 11.43 11.51
C SER A 113 -3.35 10.88 12.75
N ASP A 114 -2.02 10.76 12.68
CA ASP A 114 -1.16 10.29 13.78
C ASP A 114 0.15 11.08 13.82
N PRO A 115 0.15 12.37 14.23
CA PRO A 115 1.34 13.22 14.19
C PRO A 115 2.49 12.66 15.03
N GLY A 116 2.18 12.10 16.21
CA GLY A 116 3.13 11.49 17.14
C GLY A 116 3.64 10.11 16.74
N HIS A 117 3.15 9.53 15.63
CA HIS A 117 3.48 8.18 15.17
C HIS A 117 3.29 7.12 16.27
N SER A 118 2.21 7.20 17.02
CA SER A 118 1.91 6.21 18.06
C SER A 118 1.50 4.86 17.47
N GLY A 119 1.18 4.82 16.16
CA GLY A 119 0.64 3.67 15.46
C GLY A 119 -0.89 3.65 15.45
N TRP A 120 -1.55 4.66 16.00
CA TRP A 120 -3.00 4.76 16.12
C TRP A 120 -3.54 5.93 15.31
N LEU A 121 -4.65 5.73 14.61
CA LEU A 121 -5.37 6.83 13.97
C LEU A 121 -6.12 7.62 15.06
N HIS A 122 -5.74 8.89 15.28
CA HIS A 122 -6.39 9.75 16.28
C HIS A 122 -7.54 10.56 15.68
N SER A 123 -7.37 11.09 14.47
CA SER A 123 -8.39 11.90 13.81
C SER A 123 -8.46 11.65 12.30
N PHE A 124 -9.65 11.83 11.73
CA PHE A 124 -9.85 11.89 10.29
C PHE A 124 -9.85 13.34 9.82
N SER A 125 -9.51 13.58 8.56
CA SER A 125 -9.77 14.86 7.91
C SER A 125 -10.06 14.68 6.43
N ASN A 126 -11.00 15.48 5.94
CA ASN A 126 -11.30 15.62 4.51
C ASN A 126 -10.60 16.82 3.86
N GLU A 127 -9.85 17.60 4.64
CA GLU A 127 -9.25 18.85 4.18
C GLU A 127 -8.04 18.60 3.27
N PHE A 128 -7.87 19.47 2.27
CA PHE A 128 -6.66 19.52 1.47
C PHE A 128 -5.45 19.79 2.36
N ASN A 129 -4.30 19.20 2.00
CA ASN A 129 -3.03 19.32 2.73
C ASN A 129 -3.07 18.87 4.21
N SER A 130 -4.14 18.24 4.69
CA SER A 130 -4.22 17.69 6.05
C SER A 130 -3.27 16.51 6.28
N LEU A 131 -2.82 15.85 5.20
CA LEU A 131 -2.01 14.62 5.22
C LEU A 131 -2.65 13.48 6.02
N ALA A 132 -3.95 13.57 6.28
CA ALA A 132 -4.71 12.67 7.14
C ALA A 132 -5.54 11.70 6.31
N SER A 133 -5.82 10.52 6.86
CA SER A 133 -6.84 9.65 6.28
C SER A 133 -8.23 10.26 6.49
N CYS A 134 -9.15 10.02 5.55
CA CYS A 134 -10.57 10.39 5.66
C CYS A 134 -11.42 9.14 5.94
N ARG A 135 -12.63 9.35 6.46
CA ARG A 135 -13.59 8.27 6.79
C ARG A 135 -14.73 8.23 5.78
N GLY A 136 -15.37 7.08 5.65
CA GLY A 136 -16.55 6.90 4.79
C GLY A 136 -16.36 5.90 3.66
N ALA A 137 -17.29 5.92 2.72
CA ALA A 137 -17.39 5.07 1.55
C ALA A 137 -16.59 5.63 0.38
N PHE A 138 -15.77 4.78 -0.21
CA PHE A 138 -15.03 5.07 -1.43
C PHE A 138 -15.44 4.08 -2.51
N ARG A 139 -15.60 4.57 -3.74
CA ARG A 139 -15.64 3.71 -4.91
C ARG A 139 -14.23 3.52 -5.47
N THR A 140 -13.88 2.27 -5.69
CA THR A 140 -12.65 1.89 -6.37
C THR A 140 -12.74 2.22 -7.85
N GLU A 141 -11.76 2.95 -8.35
CA GLU A 141 -11.69 3.41 -9.73
C GLU A 141 -10.57 2.67 -10.49
N ALA A 142 -10.28 3.12 -11.72
CA ALA A 142 -9.26 2.50 -12.56
C ALA A 142 -7.87 2.44 -11.87
N GLU A 143 -7.17 1.33 -12.11
CA GLU A 143 -5.75 1.21 -11.78
C GLU A 143 -4.90 2.12 -12.69
N TYR A 144 -3.77 2.59 -12.15
CA TYR A 144 -2.76 3.34 -12.89
C TYR A 144 -1.37 3.03 -12.35
N VAL A 145 -0.33 3.43 -13.10
CA VAL A 145 1.06 3.35 -12.64
C VAL A 145 1.55 4.77 -12.38
N GLY A 146 1.96 5.04 -11.14
CA GLY A 146 2.48 6.34 -10.70
C GLY A 146 3.77 6.21 -9.91
N GLN A 147 4.08 7.20 -9.08
CA GLN A 147 5.30 7.22 -8.26
C GLN A 147 5.41 6.06 -7.26
N HIS A 148 4.28 5.47 -6.89
CA HIS A 148 4.19 4.32 -5.99
C HIS A 148 4.01 2.99 -6.75
N GLY A 149 4.28 2.97 -8.06
CA GLY A 149 4.01 1.83 -8.92
C GLY A 149 2.52 1.66 -9.21
N ARG A 150 2.07 0.42 -9.36
CA ARG A 150 0.64 0.09 -9.56
C ARG A 150 -0.18 0.59 -8.38
N SER A 151 -1.18 1.39 -8.66
CA SER A 151 -2.05 2.05 -7.67
C SER A 151 -3.49 2.07 -8.17
N MET A 152 -4.45 2.18 -7.26
CA MET A 152 -5.88 2.26 -7.58
C MET A 152 -6.47 3.56 -7.06
N ARG A 153 -7.12 4.30 -7.96
CA ARG A 153 -7.81 5.55 -7.61
C ARG A 153 -9.04 5.27 -6.76
N LEU A 154 -9.42 6.26 -5.95
CA LEU A 154 -10.59 6.19 -5.10
C LEU A 154 -11.42 7.46 -5.26
N ALA A 155 -12.72 7.30 -5.51
CA ALA A 155 -13.69 8.38 -5.45
C ALA A 155 -14.41 8.34 -4.09
N GLY A 156 -14.37 9.43 -3.34
CA GLY A 156 -15.10 9.54 -2.07
C GLY A 156 -16.57 9.85 -2.30
N LEU A 157 -17.47 9.15 -1.60
CA LEU A 157 -18.92 9.23 -1.78
C LEU A 157 -19.65 9.94 -0.62
N ASP A 158 -18.97 10.16 0.50
CA ASP A 158 -19.53 10.78 1.69
C ASP A 158 -18.98 12.21 1.88
N PRO A 159 -19.71 13.12 2.56
CA PRO A 159 -19.20 14.46 2.88
C PRO A 159 -17.85 14.45 3.63
N GLN A 160 -17.54 13.38 4.36
CA GLN A 160 -16.31 13.20 5.12
C GLN A 160 -15.12 12.74 4.26
N ASN A 161 -15.33 12.37 3.00
CA ASN A 161 -14.27 11.97 2.07
C ASN A 161 -14.46 12.47 0.63
N ASN A 162 -15.43 13.34 0.34
CA ASN A 162 -15.70 13.80 -1.03
C ASN A 162 -14.52 14.55 -1.72
N ASN A 163 -13.48 14.96 -0.97
CA ASN A 163 -12.25 15.51 -1.55
C ASN A 163 -11.20 14.43 -1.87
N ALA A 164 -11.46 13.15 -1.60
CA ALA A 164 -10.47 12.07 -1.67
C ALA A 164 -9.78 11.98 -3.03
N GLU A 165 -10.53 12.05 -4.13
CA GLU A 165 -9.96 11.99 -5.47
C GLU A 165 -9.08 13.21 -5.75
N ALA A 166 -9.58 14.42 -5.45
CA ALA A 166 -8.83 15.67 -5.62
C ALA A 166 -7.57 15.74 -4.73
N ARG A 167 -7.58 15.04 -3.59
CA ARG A 167 -6.45 14.88 -2.67
C ARG A 167 -5.52 13.72 -3.07
N ALA A 168 -5.78 13.05 -4.19
CA ALA A 168 -5.05 11.89 -4.66
C ALA A 168 -4.95 10.74 -3.64
N ILE A 169 -6.03 10.51 -2.88
CA ILE A 169 -6.14 9.36 -1.98
C ILE A 169 -6.32 8.09 -2.81
N VAL A 170 -5.37 7.16 -2.68
CA VAL A 170 -5.32 5.92 -3.49
C VAL A 170 -4.97 4.70 -2.63
N VAL A 171 -5.14 3.50 -3.19
CA VAL A 171 -4.52 2.28 -2.69
C VAL A 171 -3.19 2.07 -3.42
N HIS A 172 -2.08 1.88 -2.70
CA HIS A 172 -0.75 1.67 -3.31
C HIS A 172 0.18 0.82 -2.44
N GLY A 173 1.34 0.44 -2.97
CA GLY A 173 2.39 -0.25 -2.22
C GLY A 173 3.34 0.70 -1.49
N ALA A 174 3.84 0.30 -0.31
CA ALA A 174 4.91 1.00 0.38
C ALA A 174 5.73 0.07 1.29
N ASP A 175 7.06 0.18 1.22
CA ASP A 175 8.00 -0.66 1.99
C ASP A 175 7.82 -0.52 3.51
N TYR A 176 7.25 0.60 3.97
CA TYR A 176 6.96 0.86 5.37
C TYR A 176 5.69 0.16 5.90
N VAL A 177 5.05 -0.69 5.10
CA VAL A 177 3.83 -1.46 5.48
C VAL A 177 4.07 -2.97 5.37
N THR A 178 5.33 -3.39 5.43
CA THR A 178 5.72 -4.80 5.39
C THR A 178 5.77 -5.40 6.79
N GLU A 179 5.65 -6.71 6.88
CA GLU A 179 5.79 -7.50 8.09
C GLU A 179 7.18 -7.26 8.73
N ASP A 180 8.24 -7.21 7.92
CA ASP A 180 9.60 -6.92 8.38
C ASP A 180 9.72 -5.51 8.97
N HIS A 181 9.05 -4.52 8.36
CA HIS A 181 8.99 -3.17 8.91
C HIS A 181 8.27 -3.16 10.27
N VAL A 182 7.11 -3.83 10.37
CA VAL A 182 6.37 -3.93 11.64
C VAL A 182 7.18 -4.69 12.69
N ALA A 183 7.89 -5.76 12.32
CA ALA A 183 8.76 -6.50 13.23
C ALA A 183 9.91 -5.64 13.77
N THR A 184 10.46 -4.76 12.92
CA THR A 184 11.56 -3.86 13.28
C THR A 184 11.09 -2.66 14.13
N TRP A 185 9.96 -2.05 13.78
CA TRP A 185 9.54 -0.75 14.31
C TRP A 185 8.31 -0.82 15.23
N GLY A 186 7.69 -1.99 15.35
CA GLY A 186 6.50 -2.26 16.17
C GLY A 186 5.19 -1.70 15.61
N LYS A 187 5.20 -1.13 14.39
CA LYS A 187 4.06 -0.48 13.69
C LYS A 187 4.41 -0.21 12.24
N CYS A 188 3.41 0.07 11.41
CA CYS A 188 3.67 0.57 10.06
C CYS A 188 4.19 2.01 10.07
N GLY A 189 4.83 2.42 8.98
CA GLY A 189 5.01 3.82 8.62
C GLY A 189 3.66 4.52 8.34
N ARG A 190 3.75 5.78 7.92
CA ARG A 190 2.58 6.65 7.68
C ARG A 190 2.61 7.17 6.25
N SER A 191 1.46 7.12 5.58
CA SER A 191 1.24 7.76 4.28
C SER A 191 0.89 9.24 4.45
N GLU A 192 0.40 9.88 3.40
CA GLU A 192 -0.23 11.21 3.45
C GLU A 192 -1.77 11.15 3.38
N GLY A 193 -2.34 10.00 3.72
CA GLY A 193 -3.79 9.76 3.74
C GLY A 193 -4.21 8.52 2.95
N CYS A 194 -3.36 8.09 2.02
CA CYS A 194 -3.54 6.91 1.19
C CYS A 194 -3.58 5.60 1.99
N PHE A 195 -4.25 4.59 1.42
CA PHE A 195 -4.29 3.23 1.92
C PHE A 195 -3.08 2.46 1.37
N ALA A 196 -1.91 2.69 1.97
CA ALA A 196 -0.70 1.97 1.57
C ALA A 196 -0.67 0.57 2.20
N VAL A 197 -0.34 -0.44 1.41
CA VAL A 197 -0.17 -1.86 1.79
C VAL A 197 1.25 -2.35 1.45
N ALA A 198 1.62 -3.56 1.84
CA ALA A 198 2.91 -4.13 1.48
C ALA A 198 3.06 -4.25 -0.06
N PRO A 199 4.21 -3.89 -0.66
CA PRO A 199 4.38 -3.86 -2.12
C PRO A 199 4.09 -5.21 -2.79
N HIS A 200 4.50 -6.31 -2.16
CA HIS A 200 4.29 -7.66 -2.67
C HIS A 200 2.81 -8.10 -2.66
N LEU A 201 1.95 -7.41 -1.89
CA LEU A 201 0.51 -7.68 -1.82
C LEU A 201 -0.31 -6.82 -2.76
N VAL A 202 0.28 -5.79 -3.40
CA VAL A 202 -0.43 -4.87 -4.30
C VAL A 202 -1.19 -5.62 -5.40
N PRO A 203 -0.60 -6.59 -6.16
CA PRO A 203 -1.34 -7.29 -7.19
C PRO A 203 -2.59 -8.01 -6.66
N GLN A 204 -2.50 -8.61 -5.47
CA GLN A 204 -3.60 -9.32 -4.84
C GLN A 204 -4.68 -8.36 -4.33
N VAL A 205 -4.29 -7.30 -3.60
CA VAL A 205 -5.22 -6.30 -3.05
C VAL A 205 -5.98 -5.60 -4.16
N LEU A 206 -5.29 -5.13 -5.20
CA LEU A 206 -5.93 -4.46 -6.33
C LEU A 206 -6.82 -5.42 -7.12
N GLY A 207 -6.40 -6.67 -7.33
CA GLY A 207 -7.22 -7.69 -8.01
C GLY A 207 -8.48 -8.08 -7.24
N LEU A 208 -8.42 -8.13 -5.90
CA LEU A 208 -9.58 -8.42 -5.06
C LEU A 208 -10.57 -7.26 -5.00
N LEU A 209 -10.07 -6.03 -4.92
CA LEU A 209 -10.90 -4.82 -4.98
C LEU A 209 -11.52 -4.65 -6.38
N GLY A 210 -10.71 -4.69 -7.43
CA GLY A 210 -11.12 -4.35 -8.79
C GLY A 210 -11.71 -2.93 -8.90
N GLN A 211 -12.21 -2.57 -10.08
CA GLN A 211 -12.95 -1.33 -10.26
C GLN A 211 -14.44 -1.52 -9.90
N GLY A 212 -15.06 -0.49 -9.31
CA GLY A 212 -16.50 -0.44 -9.10
C GLY A 212 -16.99 -1.17 -7.84
N ARG A 213 -16.11 -1.48 -6.89
CA ARG A 213 -16.44 -2.01 -5.57
C ARG A 213 -16.24 -0.98 -4.47
N LEU A 214 -16.90 -1.22 -3.33
CA LEU A 214 -16.77 -0.39 -2.14
C LEU A 214 -15.48 -0.69 -1.39
N LEU A 215 -14.79 0.37 -0.98
CA LEU A 215 -13.85 0.39 0.13
C LEU A 215 -14.44 1.30 1.21
N TYR A 216 -14.68 0.79 2.42
CA TYR A 216 -15.19 1.55 3.54
C TYR A 216 -14.07 1.74 4.57
N SER A 217 -13.88 2.97 5.06
CA SER A 217 -12.92 3.21 6.13
C SER A 217 -13.58 3.90 7.32
N GLY A 218 -13.25 3.44 8.52
CA GLY A 218 -13.92 3.97 9.70
C GLY A 218 -13.28 3.58 11.02
N LYS A 219 -13.80 4.25 12.04
CA LYS A 219 -13.54 4.04 13.45
C LYS A 219 -14.90 4.05 14.16
N LEU A 220 -15.20 3.03 14.94
CA LEU A 220 -16.38 2.93 15.79
C LEU A 220 -16.23 3.83 17.03
N GLY A 221 -15.01 3.94 17.58
CA GLY A 221 -14.67 4.76 18.74
C GLY A 221 -14.31 6.21 18.39
N ALA A 222 -15.26 6.96 17.84
CA ALA A 222 -15.42 8.43 17.87
C ALA A 222 -16.48 8.82 16.83
N ALA A 223 -17.60 9.39 17.30
CA ALA A 223 -18.54 10.14 16.48
C ALA A 223 -17.84 11.39 15.94
#